data_AF-A0A9X2Y702-F1
#
_entry.id   AF-A0A9X2Y702-F1
#
_cell.length_a   1.000
_cell.length_b   1.000
_cell.length_c   1.000
_cell.angle_alpha   90.00
_cell.angle_beta   90.00
_cell.angle_gamma   90.00
#
_symmetry.space_group_name_H-M   'P 1'
#
loop_
_entity.id
_entity.type
_entity.pdbx_description
1 polymer ?
#
loop_
_entity_poly.entity_id
_entity_poly.type
_entity_poly.pdbx_seq_one_letter_code
_entity_poly.pdbx_strand_id
1 'polypeptide(L)' 'MADEPVTESNGEATGAAAPDDDTRQKFREALERKKANAGGGAAHKDGGRKQPRAHGPQESRREFRRKSG' A
#
# COMPACT_ATOMS: atom_id res chain seq x y z
N MET A 1 30.71 6.37 -38.28
CA MET A 1 29.89 7.26 -37.44
C MET A 1 29.10 6.39 -36.48
N ALA A 2 29.64 6.14 -35.29
CA ALA A 2 28.85 5.63 -34.17
C ALA A 2 28.40 6.88 -33.40
N ASP A 3 27.09 7.11 -33.34
CA ASP A 3 26.50 8.21 -32.57
C ASP A 3 26.34 7.70 -31.14
N GLU A 4 27.24 8.12 -30.25
CA GLU A 4 27.15 7.91 -28.80
C GLU A 4 26.04 8.82 -28.25
N PRO A 5 25.04 8.32 -27.49
CA PRO A 5 24.05 9.19 -26.90
C PRO A 5 24.67 10.01 -25.76
N VAL A 6 24.75 11.32 -25.96
CA VAL A 6 25.14 12.29 -24.93
C VAL A 6 24.15 12.20 -23.76
N THR A 7 24.58 11.60 -22.66
CA THR A 7 23.85 11.66 -21.40
C THR A 7 24.23 12.96 -20.69
N GLU A 8 23.54 14.05 -21.03
CA GLU A 8 23.56 15.26 -20.21
C GLU A 8 22.89 14.97 -18.86
N SER A 9 23.71 14.61 -17.88
CA SER A 9 23.33 14.55 -16.46
C SER A 9 23.63 15.90 -15.82
N ASN A 10 22.82 16.91 -16.11
CA ASN A 10 22.81 18.14 -15.32
C ASN A 10 21.60 18.13 -14.38
N GLY A 11 21.84 17.71 -13.14
CA GLY A 11 20.83 17.64 -12.09
C GLY A 11 21.47 17.59 -10.71
N GLU A 12 22.54 18.35 -10.50
CA GLU A 12 23.10 18.56 -9.16
C GLU A 12 22.22 19.59 -8.44
N ALA A 13 21.17 19.12 -7.77
CA ALA A 13 20.42 19.92 -6.81
C ALA A 13 21.02 19.70 -5.42
N THR A 14 22.14 20.35 -5.18
CA THR A 14 22.75 20.50 -3.86
C THR A 14 21.85 21.39 -2.98
N GLY A 15 21.21 20.78 -1.98
CA GLY A 15 21.01 21.39 -0.67
C GLY A 15 20.12 22.63 -0.55
N ALA A 16 18.83 22.53 -0.86
CA ALA A 16 17.76 23.27 -0.17
C ALA A 16 16.42 22.64 -0.58
N ALA A 17 15.91 21.71 0.22
CA ALA A 17 14.60 21.10 -0.01
C ALA A 17 13.50 22.16 0.15
N ALA A 18 13.12 22.79 -0.96
CA ALA A 18 11.81 23.43 -1.03
C ALA A 18 10.75 22.36 -0.74
N PRO A 19 9.59 22.70 -0.15
CA PRO A 19 8.53 21.73 0.11
C PRO A 19 8.07 20.98 -1.17
N ASP A 20 8.27 21.59 -2.34
CA ASP A 20 8.08 20.98 -3.66
C ASP A 20 9.09 19.88 -3.99
N ASP A 21 10.33 19.99 -3.53
CA ASP A 21 11.34 18.96 -3.80
C ASP A 21 11.18 17.74 -2.90
N ASP A 22 10.72 17.94 -1.66
CA ASP A 22 10.34 16.84 -0.76
C ASP A 22 9.15 16.05 -1.33
N THR A 23 8.16 16.73 -1.90
CA THR A 23 7.00 16.06 -2.52
C THR A 23 7.39 15.33 -3.80
N ARG A 24 8.27 15.91 -4.63
CA ARG A 24 8.83 15.24 -5.81
C ARG A 24 9.65 13.99 -5.44
N GLN A 25 10.46 14.06 -4.38
CA GLN A 25 11.22 12.91 -3.90
C GLN A 25 10.30 11.79 -3.39
N LYS A 26 9.32 12.12 -2.53
CA LYS A 26 8.33 11.16 -2.03
C LYS A 26 7.51 10.54 -3.15
N PHE A 27 7.18 11.31 -4.18
CA PHE A 27 6.44 10.81 -5.34
C PHE A 27 7.26 9.81 -6.16
N ARG A 28 8.54 10.09 -6.40
CA ARG A 28 9.46 9.16 -7.08
C ARG A 28 9.61 7.86 -6.29
N GLU A 29 9.87 7.96 -4.98
CA GLU A 29 9.99 6.81 -4.09
C GLU A 29 8.70 5.96 -4.05
N ALA A 30 7.54 6.60 -4.00
CA ALA A 30 6.24 5.92 -4.03
C ALA A 30 6.01 5.19 -5.36
N LEU A 31 6.41 5.78 -6.49
CA LEU A 31 6.31 5.12 -7.80
C LEU A 31 7.24 3.92 -7.90
N GLU A 32 8.46 4.00 -7.39
CA GLU A 32 9.39 2.88 -7.35
C GLU A 32 8.87 1.74 -6.46
N ARG A 33 8.37 2.06 -5.26
CA ARG A 33 7.72 1.10 -4.36
C ARG A 33 6.51 0.44 -5.03
N LYS A 34 5.70 1.19 -5.79
CA LYS A 34 4.55 0.65 -6.52
C LYS A 34 4.98 -0.27 -7.67
N LYS A 35 6.00 0.11 -8.44
CA LYS A 35 6.55 -0.71 -9.53
C LYS A 35 7.17 -2.01 -8.99
N ALA A 36 7.92 -1.94 -7.89
CA ALA A 36 8.49 -3.11 -7.22
C ALA A 36 7.41 -4.07 -6.72
N ASN A 37 6.29 -3.55 -6.18
CA ASN A 37 5.17 -4.34 -5.70
C ASN A 37 4.13 -4.70 -6.78
N ALA A 38 4.28 -4.21 -8.02
CA ALA A 38 3.34 -4.46 -9.11
C ALA A 38 3.31 -5.93 -9.55
N GLY A 39 4.36 -6.71 -9.25
CA GLY A 39 4.42 -8.15 -9.49
C GLY A 39 3.68 -9.02 -8.46
N GLY A 40 3.28 -8.46 -7.31
CA GLY A 40 2.65 -9.22 -6.21
C GLY A 40 1.12 -9.33 -6.27
N GLY A 41 0.47 -8.55 -7.14
CA GLY A 41 -1.00 -8.43 -7.21
C GLY A 41 -1.75 -9.63 -7.80
N ALA A 42 -1.06 -10.68 -8.25
CA ALA A 42 -1.67 -11.85 -8.87
C ALA A 42 -1.58 -13.14 -8.03
N ALA A 43 -1.19 -13.07 -6.76
CA ALA A 43 -1.14 -14.23 -5.87
C ALA A 43 -2.42 -14.45 -5.03
N HIS A 44 -3.57 -13.87 -5.42
CA HIS A 44 -4.87 -14.27 -4.85
C HIS A 44 -5.34 -15.66 -5.31
N LYS A 45 -4.52 -16.38 -6.09
CA LYS A 45 -4.75 -17.79 -6.46
C LYS A 45 -4.59 -18.73 -5.27
N ASP A 46 -3.75 -18.37 -4.29
CA ASP A 46 -3.54 -19.12 -3.05
C ASP A 46 -4.19 -18.45 -1.83
N GLY A 47 -5.24 -17.64 -2.08
CA GLY A 47 -6.21 -17.26 -1.06
C GLY A 47 -7.00 -18.49 -0.62
N GLY A 48 -6.32 -19.42 0.05
CA GLY A 48 -6.91 -20.61 0.62
C GLY A 48 -8.13 -20.22 1.43
N ARG A 49 -9.26 -20.89 1.16
CA ARG A 49 -10.56 -20.65 1.80
C ARG A 49 -10.43 -20.62 3.32
N LYS A 50 -10.29 -19.46 3.94
CA LYS A 50 -10.25 -19.28 5.39
C LYS A 50 -10.92 -17.93 5.69
N GLN A 51 -12.17 -17.89 6.15
CA GLN A 51 -12.65 -18.54 7.37
C GLN A 51 -14.06 -19.14 7.18
N PRO A 52 -14.28 -20.45 7.41
CA PRO A 52 -15.63 -21.03 7.39
C PRO A 52 -16.53 -20.50 8.53
N ARG A 53 -15.96 -19.77 9.49
CA ARG A 53 -16.66 -19.15 10.62
C ARG A 53 -16.00 -17.80 10.95
N ALA A 54 -16.24 -16.77 10.14
CA ALA A 54 -15.83 -15.40 10.51
C ALA A 54 -16.58 -14.90 11.75
N HIS A 55 -17.77 -15.45 12.00
CA HIS A 55 -18.56 -15.24 13.21
C HIS A 55 -19.05 -16.59 13.72
N GLY A 56 -18.83 -16.89 15.00
CA GLY A 56 -19.49 -17.99 15.70
C GLY A 56 -20.97 -17.65 15.94
N PRO A 57 -21.81 -18.62 16.33
CA PRO A 57 -23.19 -18.32 16.71
C PRO A 57 -23.18 -17.27 17.82
N GLN A 58 -23.76 -16.10 17.53
CA GLN A 58 -23.81 -14.99 18.47
C GLN A 58 -24.87 -15.27 19.53
N GLU A 59 -24.50 -16.08 20.53
CA GLU A 59 -25.25 -16.24 21.77
C GLU A 59 -25.00 -15.01 22.66
N SER A 60 -25.65 -13.90 22.32
CA SER A 60 -25.84 -12.80 23.25
C SER A 60 -27.29 -12.35 23.17
N ARG A 61 -28.17 -13.14 23.78
CA ARG A 61 -29.51 -12.68 24.14
C ARG A 61 -29.49 -12.33 25.62
N ARG A 62 -29.32 -11.05 25.91
CA ARG A 62 -29.49 -10.50 27.26
C ARG A 62 -30.99 -10.46 27.54
N GLU A 63 -31.50 -11.50 28.19
CA GLU A 63 -32.86 -11.49 28.69
C GLU A 63 -32.93 -10.64 29.95
N PHE A 64 -33.56 -9.48 29.84
CA PHE A 64 -33.80 -8.63 30.99
C PHE A 64 -34.86 -9.30 31.85
N ARG A 65 -34.50 -9.72 33.07
CA ARG A 65 -35.46 -10.11 34.10
C ARG A 65 -36.26 -8.87 34.47
N ARG A 66 -37.39 -8.67 33.78
CA ARG A 66 -38.34 -7.61 34.12
C ARG A 66 -38.87 -7.88 35.53
N LYS A 67 -38.87 -6.84 36.34
CA LYS A 67 -39.21 -6.84 37.76
C LYS A 67 -40.73 -7.00 37.94
N SER A 68 -41.25 -8.19 37.63
CA SER A 68 -42.49 -8.79 38.12
C SER A 68 -42.80 -10.01 37.26
N GLY A 69 -42.13 -11.13 37.58
CA GLY A 69 -42.79 -12.42 37.61
C GLY A 69 -43.17 -12.66 39.06
#